data_AF-A0A524H5D0-F1
#
_entry.id   AF-A0A524H5D0-F1
#
_cell.length_a   1.000
_cell.length_b   1.000
_cell.length_c   1.000
_cell.angle_alpha   90.00
_cell.angle_beta   90.00
_cell.angle_gamma   90.00
#
_symmetry.space_group_name_H-M   'P 1'
#
loop_
_entity.id
_entity.type
_entity.pdbx_description
1 polymer ?
#
loop_
_entity_poly.entity_id
_entity_poly.type
_entity_poly.pdbx_seq_one_letter_code
_entity_poly.pdbx_strand_id
1 'polypeptide(L)'
;MTYWDFHLVFILPIIGLLGLLAWRANAVTRQDLVWLAGMSVIALVYTTPWDNYLVAQGVWSYSPDRVQATIGWVPIEEYFFFLVQPLLTGLWLFLVLSRRPPSSDLPPPWLPRVIVAGVALLALVGVGLLFTDKGFYLGLILAWMAPVLALQLFVGRSMLWTHRHTLLWAVSVPTLYLWVCDRLAIGLG
;
A
#
# COMPACT_ATOMS: atom_id res chain seq x y z
N MET A 1 -14.65 -17.92 2.66
CA MET A 1 -15.00 -16.53 3.01
C MET A 1 -15.12 -15.70 1.72
N THR A 2 -16.12 -14.85 1.57
CA THR A 2 -16.21 -13.94 0.40
C THR A 2 -15.27 -12.75 0.55
N TYR A 3 -14.99 -12.04 -0.54
CA TYR A 3 -14.17 -10.82 -0.47
C TYR A 3 -14.87 -9.72 0.33
N TRP A 4 -16.20 -9.65 0.32
CA TRP A 4 -16.93 -8.72 1.19
C TRP A 4 -16.82 -9.10 2.67
N ASP A 5 -16.88 -10.39 3.01
CA ASP A 5 -16.67 -10.85 4.38
C ASP A 5 -15.27 -10.44 4.88
N PHE A 6 -14.24 -10.54 4.03
CA PHE A 6 -12.88 -10.08 4.37
C PHE A 6 -12.88 -8.60 4.79
N HIS A 7 -13.53 -7.75 4.00
CA HIS A 7 -13.63 -6.32 4.31
C HIS A 7 -14.43 -6.06 5.59
N LEU A 8 -15.56 -6.74 5.76
CA LEU A 8 -16.45 -6.56 6.90
C LEU A 8 -15.84 -7.04 8.22
N VAL A 9 -15.04 -8.11 8.17
CA VAL A 9 -14.44 -8.74 9.37
C VAL A 9 -13.11 -8.08 9.72
N PHE A 10 -12.24 -7.80 8.74
CA PHE A 10 -10.89 -7.33 9.00
C PHE A 10 -10.73 -5.83 8.74
N ILE A 11 -11.16 -5.32 7.59
CA ILE A 11 -10.74 -3.98 7.13
C ILE A 11 -11.60 -2.84 7.69
N LEU A 12 -12.92 -2.94 7.61
CA LEU A 12 -13.81 -1.86 8.03
C LEU A 12 -13.84 -1.67 9.55
N PRO A 13 -13.83 -2.72 10.39
CA PRO A 13 -13.78 -2.55 11.84
C PRO A 13 -12.51 -1.82 12.29
N ILE A 14 -11.35 -2.18 11.71
CA ILE A 14 -10.08 -1.53 12.08
C ILE A 14 -10.02 -0.09 11.58
N ILE A 15 -10.53 0.22 10.38
CA ILE A 15 -10.64 1.60 9.89
C ILE A 15 -11.55 2.43 10.81
N GLY A 16 -12.70 1.88 11.22
CA GLY A 16 -13.60 2.54 12.16
C GLY A 16 -12.94 2.84 13.51
N LEU A 17 -12.20 1.86 14.06
CA LEU A 17 -11.44 2.03 15.30
C LEU A 17 -10.33 3.08 15.15
N LEU A 18 -9.52 3.00 14.09
CA LEU A 18 -8.46 3.96 13.82
C LEU A 18 -9.03 5.37 13.61
N GLY A 19 -10.16 5.51 12.90
CA GLY A 19 -10.87 6.78 12.72
C GLY A 19 -11.34 7.37 14.05
N LEU A 20 -11.94 6.55 14.92
CA LEU A 20 -12.36 6.98 16.26
C LEU A 20 -11.17 7.43 17.11
N LEU A 21 -10.09 6.66 17.11
CA LEU A 21 -8.87 6.98 17.85
C LEU A 21 -8.21 8.25 17.32
N ALA A 22 -8.15 8.41 15.99
CA ALA A 22 -7.58 9.58 15.33
C ALA A 22 -8.36 10.84 15.66
N TRP A 23 -9.69 10.76 15.65
CA TRP A 23 -10.58 11.84 16.05
C TRP A 23 -10.38 12.21 17.53
N ARG A 24 -10.41 11.23 18.44
CA ARG A 24 -10.23 11.48 19.89
C ARG A 24 -8.88 12.08 20.23
N ALA A 25 -7.83 11.73 19.48
CA ALA A 25 -6.49 12.25 19.67
C ALA A 25 -6.25 13.60 18.95
N ASN A 26 -7.24 14.15 18.24
CA ASN A 26 -7.07 15.29 17.33
C ASN A 26 -5.88 15.09 16.36
N ALA A 27 -5.67 13.85 15.92
CA ALA A 27 -4.49 13.46 15.14
C ALA A 27 -4.64 13.76 13.64
N VAL A 28 -5.84 14.12 13.18
CA VAL A 28 -6.18 14.28 11.76
C VAL A 28 -6.95 15.59 11.58
N THR A 29 -6.52 16.40 10.63
CA THR A 29 -7.23 17.61 10.21
C THR A 29 -8.10 17.35 8.98
N ARG A 30 -8.98 18.30 8.62
CA ARG A 30 -9.73 18.21 7.35
C ARG A 30 -8.82 18.13 6.13
N GLN A 31 -7.69 18.84 6.16
CA GLN A 31 -6.72 18.83 5.07
C GLN A 31 -6.06 17.46 4.92
N ASP A 32 -5.76 16.79 6.04
CA ASP A 32 -5.22 15.43 6.04
C ASP A 32 -6.19 14.43 5.43
N LEU A 33 -7.50 14.56 5.71
CA LEU A 33 -8.53 13.72 5.08
C LEU A 33 -8.62 13.94 3.57
N VAL A 34 -8.45 15.17 3.09
CA VAL A 34 -8.40 15.46 1.65
C VAL A 34 -7.18 14.81 1.01
N TRP A 35 -6.01 14.92 1.63
CA TRP A 35 -4.80 14.24 1.13
C TRP A 35 -4.94 12.72 1.13
N LEU A 36 -5.56 12.17 2.16
CA LEU A 36 -5.80 10.74 2.28
C LEU A 36 -6.76 10.23 1.21
N ALA A 37 -7.86 10.95 0.97
CA ALA A 37 -8.79 10.64 -0.12
C ALA A 37 -8.11 10.74 -1.49
N GLY A 38 -7.30 11.77 -1.70
CA GLY A 38 -6.48 11.90 -2.91
C GLY A 38 -5.54 10.73 -3.11
N MET A 39 -4.89 10.25 -2.05
CA MET A 39 -4.01 9.08 -2.08
C MET A 39 -4.78 7.79 -2.41
N SER A 40 -5.99 7.61 -1.86
CA SER A 40 -6.87 6.49 -2.22
C SER A 40 -7.25 6.50 -3.70
N VAL A 41 -7.54 7.68 -4.27
CA VAL A 41 -7.84 7.80 -5.71
C VAL A 41 -6.61 7.50 -6.56
N ILE A 42 -5.43 8.00 -6.16
CA ILE A 42 -4.18 7.69 -6.87
C ILE A 42 -3.91 6.18 -6.81
N ALA A 43 -4.06 5.54 -5.65
CA ALA A 43 -3.87 4.11 -5.48
C ALA A 43 -4.84 3.31 -6.37
N LEU A 44 -6.13 3.68 -6.40
CA LEU A 44 -7.13 3.08 -7.27
C LEU A 44 -6.70 3.17 -8.74
N VAL A 45 -6.41 4.39 -9.24
CA VAL A 45 -6.08 4.62 -10.65
C VAL A 45 -4.78 3.94 -11.06
N TYR A 46 -3.76 3.98 -10.21
CA TYR A 46 -2.44 3.46 -10.52
C TYR A 46 -2.34 1.93 -10.42
N THR A 47 -3.09 1.32 -9.50
CA THR A 47 -3.07 -0.13 -9.25
C THR A 47 -4.01 -0.88 -10.19
N THR A 48 -5.14 -0.27 -10.58
CA THR A 48 -6.13 -0.87 -11.49
C THR A 48 -5.54 -1.54 -12.74
N PRO A 49 -4.72 -0.86 -13.58
CA PRO A 49 -4.18 -1.46 -14.80
C PRO A 49 -3.21 -2.60 -14.52
N TRP A 50 -2.41 -2.49 -13.44
CA TRP A 50 -1.47 -3.52 -13.02
C TRP A 50 -2.19 -4.79 -12.59
N ASP A 51 -3.21 -4.65 -11.75
CA ASP A 51 -3.95 -5.78 -11.20
C ASP A 51 -4.75 -6.50 -12.29
N ASN A 52 -5.43 -5.74 -13.16
CA ASN A 52 -6.14 -6.29 -14.31
C ASN A 52 -5.21 -7.03 -15.27
N TYR A 53 -4.01 -6.48 -15.51
CA TYR A 53 -3.03 -7.13 -16.37
C TYR A 53 -2.58 -8.47 -15.79
N LEU A 54 -2.29 -8.55 -14.49
CA LEU A 54 -1.85 -9.79 -13.85
C LEU A 54 -2.90 -10.89 -13.91
N VAL A 55 -4.16 -10.56 -13.66
CA VAL A 55 -5.26 -11.52 -13.72
C VAL A 55 -5.53 -11.93 -15.17
N ALA A 56 -5.44 -11.00 -16.13
CA ALA A 56 -5.55 -11.31 -17.56
C ALA A 56 -4.41 -12.23 -18.05
N GLN A 57 -3.21 -12.14 -17.48
CA GLN A 57 -2.09 -13.04 -17.74
C GLN A 57 -2.19 -14.37 -16.98
N GLY A 58 -3.24 -14.56 -16.16
CA GLY A 58 -3.46 -15.80 -15.41
C GLY A 58 -2.49 -16.03 -14.27
N VAL A 59 -1.85 -14.97 -13.74
CA VAL A 59 -0.93 -15.10 -12.60
C VAL A 59 -1.65 -15.59 -11.35
N TRP A 60 -2.89 -15.14 -11.16
CA TRP A 60 -3.87 -15.74 -10.25
C TRP A 60 -5.29 -15.52 -10.80
N SER A 61 -6.27 -16.12 -10.13
CA SER A 61 -7.68 -15.98 -10.47
C SER A 61 -8.55 -15.90 -9.22
N TYR A 62 -9.78 -15.42 -9.41
CA TYR A 62 -10.77 -15.30 -8.36
C TYR A 62 -11.85 -16.38 -8.52
N SER A 63 -12.24 -16.98 -7.41
CA SER A 63 -13.31 -17.98 -7.40
C SER A 63 -14.67 -17.30 -7.61
N PRO A 64 -15.47 -17.67 -8.63
CA PRO A 64 -16.73 -16.99 -8.96
C PRO A 64 -17.76 -17.01 -7.81
N ASP A 65 -17.70 -17.99 -6.92
CA ASP A 65 -18.55 -18.14 -5.73
C ASP A 65 -18.19 -17.18 -4.59
N ARG A 66 -17.08 -16.45 -4.69
CA ARG A 66 -16.57 -15.59 -3.61
C ARG A 66 -16.61 -14.09 -3.92
N VAL A 67 -17.01 -13.74 -5.15
CA VAL A 67 -17.00 -12.38 -5.69
C VAL A 67 -18.40 -12.02 -6.17
N GLN A 68 -18.79 -10.77 -6.00
CA GLN A 68 -20.12 -10.29 -6.38
C GLN A 68 -20.19 -9.94 -7.87
N ALA A 69 -19.18 -9.23 -8.37
CA ALA A 69 -19.10 -8.79 -9.76
C ALA A 69 -17.66 -8.45 -10.13
N THR A 70 -17.35 -8.43 -11.43
CA THR A 70 -16.04 -8.06 -11.95
C THR A 70 -16.15 -6.85 -12.89
N ILE A 71 -15.18 -5.94 -12.80
CA ILE A 71 -14.96 -4.88 -13.79
C ILE A 71 -13.64 -5.23 -14.48
N GLY A 72 -13.67 -5.44 -15.80
CA GLY A 72 -12.53 -6.03 -16.50
C GLY A 72 -12.27 -7.45 -15.99
N TRP A 73 -11.08 -7.70 -15.45
CA TRP A 73 -10.65 -9.01 -14.92
C TRP A 73 -10.72 -9.11 -13.40
N VAL A 74 -10.95 -7.98 -12.72
CA VAL A 74 -10.76 -7.85 -11.27
C VAL A 74 -12.13 -7.67 -10.58
N PRO A 75 -12.37 -8.31 -9.42
CA PRO A 75 -13.59 -8.13 -8.64
C PRO A 75 -13.78 -6.70 -8.15
N ILE A 76 -15.04 -6.23 -8.04
CA ILE A 76 -15.36 -4.90 -7.50
C ILE A 76 -14.81 -4.70 -6.08
N GLU A 77 -14.69 -5.79 -5.32
CA GLU A 77 -14.17 -5.81 -3.96
C GLU A 77 -12.68 -5.47 -3.89
N GLU A 78 -11.90 -5.81 -4.91
CA GLU A 78 -10.48 -5.43 -4.99
C GLU A 78 -10.30 -3.94 -5.25
N TYR A 79 -11.14 -3.36 -6.12
CA TYR A 79 -11.17 -1.91 -6.29
C TYR A 79 -11.54 -1.17 -5.00
N PHE A 80 -12.47 -1.74 -4.23
CA PHE A 80 -12.77 -1.24 -2.90
C PHE A 80 -11.56 -1.37 -1.97
N PHE A 81 -10.84 -2.50 -2.02
CA PHE A 81 -9.61 -2.70 -1.27
C PHE A 81 -8.54 -1.64 -1.57
N PHE A 82 -8.34 -1.30 -2.85
CA PHE A 82 -7.40 -0.25 -3.28
C PHE A 82 -7.74 1.13 -2.68
N LEU A 83 -9.02 1.39 -2.43
CA LEU A 83 -9.47 2.63 -1.79
C LEU A 83 -9.27 2.63 -0.28
N VAL A 84 -9.58 1.51 0.38
CA VAL A 84 -9.58 1.43 1.85
C VAL A 84 -8.21 1.13 2.46
N GLN A 85 -7.30 0.50 1.71
CA GLN A 85 -5.95 0.20 2.20
C GLN A 85 -5.12 1.47 2.49
N PRO A 86 -5.13 2.51 1.63
CA PRO A 86 -4.53 3.80 1.97
C PRO A 86 -5.23 4.46 3.16
N LEU A 87 -6.56 4.36 3.29
CA LEU A 87 -7.29 4.90 4.44
C LEU A 87 -6.82 4.26 5.75
N LEU A 88 -6.74 2.94 5.81
CA LEU A 88 -6.23 2.19 6.97
C LEU A 88 -4.81 2.62 7.33
N THR A 89 -3.91 2.61 6.35
CA THR A 89 -2.48 2.92 6.56
C THR A 89 -2.28 4.40 6.94
N GLY A 90 -3.02 5.32 6.33
CA GLY A 90 -2.94 6.75 6.58
C GLY A 90 -3.50 7.13 7.95
N LEU A 91 -4.65 6.59 8.37
CA LEU A 91 -5.18 6.80 9.71
C LEU A 91 -4.21 6.29 10.79
N TRP A 92 -3.58 5.13 10.55
CA TRP A 92 -2.52 4.63 11.42
C TRP A 92 -1.31 5.57 11.44
N LEU A 93 -0.83 6.02 10.28
CA LEU A 93 0.27 6.98 10.16
C LEU A 93 0.02 8.25 10.99
N PHE A 94 -1.16 8.86 10.87
CA PHE A 94 -1.51 10.07 11.62
C PHE A 94 -1.52 9.83 13.14
N LEU A 95 -1.97 8.66 13.59
CA LEU A 95 -1.90 8.26 15.00
C LEU A 95 -0.47 8.02 15.51
N VAL A 96 0.44 7.58 14.66
CA VAL A 96 1.86 7.43 15.02
C VAL A 96 2.54 8.79 15.05
N LEU A 97 2.27 9.66 14.06
CA LEU A 97 2.80 11.02 13.99
C LEU A 97 2.37 11.86 15.18
N SER A 98 1.13 11.75 15.64
CA SER A 98 0.65 12.51 16.82
C SER A 98 1.35 12.13 18.13
N ARG A 99 2.07 11.01 18.15
CA ARG A 99 2.76 10.50 19.35
C ARG A 99 4.29 10.52 19.24
N ARG A 100 4.85 10.76 18.05
CA ARG A 100 6.28 10.64 17.80
C ARG A 100 6.82 11.90 17.12
N PRO A 101 7.64 12.69 17.82
CA PRO A 101 8.22 13.87 17.23
C PRO A 101 9.18 13.49 16.07
N PRO A 102 9.36 14.39 15.09
CA PRO A 102 10.37 14.23 14.05
C PRO A 102 11.77 14.09 14.67
N SER A 103 12.66 13.36 14.00
CA SER A 103 14.09 13.43 14.33
C SER A 103 14.67 14.78 13.89
N SER A 104 15.68 15.26 14.61
CA SER A 104 16.40 16.50 14.25
C SER A 104 17.47 16.28 13.17
N ASP A 105 17.62 15.05 12.68
CA ASP A 105 18.72 14.68 11.80
C ASP A 105 18.46 15.16 10.38
N LEU A 106 19.47 15.83 9.82
CA LEU A 106 19.45 16.20 8.41
C LEU A 106 19.71 14.97 7.54
N PRO A 107 19.07 14.90 6.35
CA PRO A 107 19.36 13.84 5.39
C PRO A 107 20.84 13.91 4.97
N PRO A 108 21.56 12.79 4.96
CA PRO A 108 22.96 12.80 4.58
C PRO A 108 23.12 13.09 3.09
N PRO A 109 24.25 13.69 2.66
CA PRO A 109 24.48 14.11 1.27
C PRO A 109 24.53 12.94 0.28
N TRP A 110 24.74 11.71 0.76
CA TRP A 110 24.73 10.50 -0.07
C TRP A 110 23.33 9.95 -0.35
N LEU A 111 22.31 10.36 0.41
CA LEU A 111 20.96 9.79 0.35
C LEU A 111 20.35 9.80 -1.06
N PRO A 112 20.43 10.90 -1.85
CA PRO A 112 19.87 10.91 -3.20
C PRO A 112 20.53 9.87 -4.12
N ARG A 113 21.84 9.66 -3.98
CA ARG A 113 22.58 8.68 -4.80
C ARG A 113 22.14 7.25 -4.48
N VAL A 114 21.94 6.96 -3.19
CA VAL A 114 21.45 5.64 -2.75
C VAL A 114 20.01 5.41 -3.19
N ILE A 115 19.15 6.42 -3.13
CA ILE A 115 17.77 6.32 -3.65
C ILE A 115 17.78 6.00 -5.15
N VAL A 116 18.53 6.76 -5.94
CA VAL A 116 18.61 6.55 -7.39
C VAL A 116 19.18 5.17 -7.71
N ALA A 117 20.29 4.78 -7.07
CA ALA A 117 20.90 3.48 -7.29
C ALA A 117 19.98 2.33 -6.87
N GLY A 118 19.31 2.45 -5.72
CA GLY A 118 18.39 1.44 -5.20
C GLY A 118 17.16 1.27 -6.10
N VAL A 119 16.54 2.37 -6.51
CA VAL A 119 15.38 2.34 -7.42
C VAL A 119 15.78 1.80 -8.80
N ALA A 120 16.93 2.21 -9.34
CA ALA A 120 17.43 1.69 -10.61
C ALA A 120 17.70 0.19 -10.52
N LEU A 121 18.31 -0.29 -9.42
CA LEU A 121 18.53 -1.71 -9.20
C LEU A 121 17.21 -2.48 -9.13
N LEU A 122 16.22 -1.99 -8.37
CA LEU A 122 14.89 -2.61 -8.29
C LEU A 122 14.22 -2.67 -9.67
N ALA A 123 14.29 -1.59 -10.45
CA ALA A 123 13.73 -1.54 -11.80
C ALA A 123 14.44 -2.54 -12.74
N LEU A 124 15.77 -2.59 -12.72
CA LEU A 124 16.56 -3.50 -13.56
C LEU A 124 16.32 -4.96 -13.21
N VAL A 125 16.30 -5.29 -11.91
CA VAL A 125 15.95 -6.64 -11.43
C VAL A 125 14.51 -6.97 -11.81
N GLY A 126 13.58 -6.03 -11.63
CA GLY A 126 12.18 -6.18 -12.02
C GLY A 126 12.03 -6.54 -13.49
N VAL A 127 12.63 -5.74 -14.38
CA VAL A 127 12.65 -5.97 -15.82
C VAL A 127 13.31 -7.30 -16.18
N GLY A 128 14.43 -7.65 -15.54
CA GLY A 128 15.10 -8.94 -15.77
C GLY A 128 14.21 -10.14 -15.42
N LEU A 129 13.47 -10.05 -14.31
CA LEU A 129 12.57 -11.11 -13.86
C LEU A 129 11.33 -11.29 -14.75
N LEU A 130 10.91 -10.26 -15.50
CA LEU A 130 9.81 -10.36 -16.47
C LEU A 130 10.07 -11.38 -17.58
N PHE A 131 11.34 -11.70 -17.85
CA PHE A 131 11.73 -12.71 -18.85
C PHE A 131 11.81 -14.13 -18.28
N THR A 132 11.35 -14.34 -17.04
CA THR A 132 11.37 -15.64 -16.38
C THR A 132 9.97 -16.01 -15.89
N ASP A 133 9.54 -17.24 -16.15
CA ASP A 133 8.18 -17.68 -15.77
C ASP A 133 7.95 -17.58 -14.25
N LYS A 134 8.93 -18.04 -13.46
CA LYS A 134 8.86 -17.99 -11.99
C LYS A 134 9.00 -16.58 -11.42
N GLY A 135 9.72 -15.71 -12.12
CA GLY A 135 9.99 -14.35 -11.68
C GLY A 135 8.94 -13.34 -12.13
N PHE A 136 8.08 -13.69 -13.09
CA PHE A 136 7.16 -12.75 -13.74
C PHE A 136 6.36 -11.89 -12.75
N TYR A 137 5.71 -12.53 -11.76
CA TYR A 137 4.93 -11.82 -10.75
C TYR A 137 5.76 -10.81 -9.95
N LEU A 138 6.89 -11.25 -9.40
CA LEU A 138 7.80 -10.38 -8.64
C LEU A 138 8.41 -9.30 -9.55
N GLY A 139 8.77 -9.67 -10.77
CA GLY A 139 9.32 -8.76 -11.77
C GLY A 139 8.38 -7.61 -12.07
N LEU A 140 7.09 -7.92 -12.22
CA LEU A 140 6.07 -6.91 -12.46
C LEU A 140 5.83 -6.04 -11.23
N ILE A 141 5.82 -6.59 -10.01
CA ILE A 141 5.75 -5.78 -8.78
C ILE A 141 6.90 -4.77 -8.75
N LEU A 142 8.13 -5.25 -8.94
CA LEU A 142 9.33 -4.41 -8.84
C LEU A 142 9.40 -3.34 -9.93
N ALA A 143 9.13 -3.72 -11.19
CA ALA A 143 9.16 -2.80 -12.31
C ALA A 143 8.01 -1.76 -12.22
N TRP A 144 6.81 -2.19 -11.80
CA TRP A 144 5.65 -1.30 -11.68
C TRP A 144 5.75 -0.34 -10.50
N MET A 145 6.30 -0.77 -9.37
CA MET A 145 6.47 0.08 -8.19
C MET A 145 7.66 1.04 -8.30
N ALA A 146 8.68 0.72 -9.10
CA ALA A 146 9.89 1.54 -9.24
C ALA A 146 9.63 3.03 -9.51
N PRO A 147 8.80 3.46 -10.49
CA PRO A 147 8.55 4.89 -10.72
C PRO A 147 7.86 5.59 -9.54
N VAL A 148 6.95 4.91 -8.83
CA VAL A 148 6.29 5.47 -7.63
C VAL A 148 7.31 5.66 -6.51
N LEU A 149 8.13 4.64 -6.26
CA LEU A 149 9.21 4.71 -5.26
C LEU A 149 10.23 5.77 -5.64
N ALA A 150 10.58 5.91 -6.92
CA ALA A 150 11.46 6.97 -7.42
C ALA A 150 10.93 8.35 -7.01
N LEU A 151 9.66 8.61 -7.35
CA LEU A 151 9.01 9.89 -7.08
C LEU A 151 8.92 10.17 -5.57
N GLN A 152 8.39 9.21 -4.80
CA GLN A 152 8.18 9.36 -3.36
C GLN A 152 9.50 9.53 -2.61
N LEU A 153 10.49 8.68 -2.89
CA LEU A 153 11.77 8.73 -2.21
C LEU A 153 12.56 9.97 -2.64
N PHE A 154 12.53 10.35 -3.92
CA PHE A 154 13.31 11.50 -4.39
C PHE A 154 12.70 12.83 -3.92
N VAL A 155 11.40 13.05 -4.12
CA VAL A 155 10.71 14.29 -3.72
C VAL A 155 10.57 14.36 -2.21
N GLY A 156 10.16 13.26 -1.57
CA GLY A 156 9.92 13.17 -0.14
C GLY A 156 11.17 12.92 0.73
N ARG A 157 12.37 12.79 0.13
CA ARG A 157 13.61 12.36 0.82
C ARG A 157 13.83 13.00 2.19
N SER A 158 13.72 14.32 2.27
CA SER A 158 14.00 15.06 3.51
C SER A 158 12.96 14.71 4.58
N MET A 159 11.67 14.75 4.22
CA MET A 159 10.58 14.45 5.13
C MET A 159 10.62 13.00 5.62
N LEU A 160 10.85 12.05 4.70
CA LEU A 160 10.95 10.63 4.99
C LEU A 160 12.16 10.32 5.88
N TRP A 161 13.28 11.00 5.68
CA TRP A 161 14.47 10.84 6.52
C TRP A 161 14.24 11.35 7.94
N THR A 162 13.67 12.54 8.06
CA THR A 162 13.28 13.16 9.33
C THR A 162 12.31 12.28 10.12
N HIS A 163 11.43 11.55 9.44
CA HIS A 163 10.42 10.68 10.06
C HIS A 163 10.72 9.18 9.93
N ARG A 164 11.96 8.77 9.61
CA ARG A 164 12.29 7.36 9.26
C ARG A 164 11.85 6.32 10.28
N HIS A 165 11.93 6.63 11.58
CA HIS A 165 11.45 5.74 12.63
C HIS A 165 9.92 5.64 12.63
N THR A 166 9.23 6.77 12.48
CA THR A 166 7.76 6.78 12.32
C THR A 166 7.35 6.04 11.06
N LEU A 167 8.07 6.21 9.95
CA LEU A 167 7.82 5.51 8.69
C LEU A 167 7.92 4.00 8.87
N LEU A 168 8.94 3.50 9.58
CA LEU A 168 9.08 2.08 9.88
C LEU A 168 7.83 1.52 10.55
N TRP A 169 7.32 2.16 11.59
CA TRP A 169 6.11 1.71 12.29
C TRP A 169 4.83 1.93 11.48
N ALA A 170 4.76 3.01 10.72
CA ALA A 170 3.62 3.35 9.88
C ALA A 170 3.44 2.35 8.73
N VAL A 171 4.53 1.77 8.23
CA VAL A 171 4.51 0.75 7.17
C VAL A 171 4.41 -0.65 7.76
N SER A 172 5.30 -1.01 8.69
CA SER A 172 5.40 -2.39 9.16
C SER A 172 4.14 -2.89 9.87
N VAL A 173 3.45 -2.05 10.65
CA VAL A 173 2.27 -2.51 11.41
C VAL A 173 1.08 -2.81 10.50
N PRO A 174 0.64 -1.90 9.58
CA PRO A 174 -0.40 -2.24 8.61
C PRO A 174 -0.01 -3.41 7.70
N THR A 175 1.24 -3.49 7.24
CA THR A 175 1.70 -4.62 6.41
C THR A 175 1.57 -5.95 7.15
N LEU A 176 2.07 -6.03 8.39
CA LEU A 176 1.96 -7.26 9.19
C LEU A 176 0.51 -7.61 9.50
N TYR A 177 -0.31 -6.61 9.80
CA TYR A 177 -1.75 -6.80 10.03
C TYR A 177 -2.43 -7.41 8.80
N LEU A 178 -2.24 -6.81 7.62
CA LEU A 178 -2.83 -7.31 6.37
C LEU A 178 -2.31 -8.70 6.01
N TRP A 179 -1.02 -8.98 6.19
CA TRP A 179 -0.47 -10.32 5.97
C TRP A 179 -1.09 -11.38 6.88
N VAL A 180 -1.34 -11.05 8.15
CA VAL A 180 -2.02 -11.96 9.08
C VAL A 180 -3.47 -12.16 8.64
N CYS A 181 -4.18 -11.10 8.27
CA CYS A 181 -5.55 -11.18 7.75
C CYS A 181 -5.63 -12.06 6.50
N ASP A 182 -4.75 -11.86 5.53
CA ASP A 182 -4.67 -12.68 4.31
C ASP A 182 -4.41 -14.15 4.63
N ARG A 183 -3.44 -14.41 5.52
CA ARG A 183 -3.10 -15.78 5.94
C ARG A 183 -4.28 -16.48 6.62
N LEU A 184 -5.05 -15.76 7.44
CA LEU A 184 -6.25 -16.28 8.08
C LEU A 184 -7.37 -16.50 7.07
N ALA A 185 -7.60 -15.55 6.16
CA ALA A 185 -8.61 -15.63 5.11
C ALA A 185 -8.41 -16.86 4.23
N ILE A 186 -7.18 -17.06 3.73
CA ILE A 186 -6.80 -18.25 2.92
C ILE A 186 -7.01 -19.54 3.73
N GLY A 187 -6.74 -19.51 5.04
CA GLY A 187 -6.93 -20.67 5.92
C GLY A 187 -8.40 -21.02 6.20
N LEU A 188 -9.29 -20.03 6.14
CA LEU A 188 -10.73 -20.18 6.37
C LEU A 188 -11.52 -20.55 5.10
N GLY A 189 -10.82 -20.73 3.97
CA GLY A 189 -11.41 -21.07 2.67
C GLY A 189 -11.90 -19.82 1.98
#